data_AF-A0A7V8YCI5-F1
#
_entry.id   AF-A0A7V8YCI5-F1
#
_cell.length_a   1.000
_cell.length_b   1.000
_cell.length_c   1.000
_cell.angle_alpha   90.00
_cell.angle_beta   90.00
_cell.angle_gamma   90.00
#
_symmetry.space_group_name_H-M   'P 1'
#
loop_
_entity.id
_entity.type
_entity.pdbx_description
1 polymer ?
#
loop_
_entity_poly.entity_id
_entity_poly.type
_entity_poly.pdbx_seq_one_letter_code
_entity_poly.pdbx_strand_id
1 'polypeptide(L)' 'GRCDYLVGFVSGEHDGRAVRKELAAALPSYMVPREIRVLPELPMNANGKVDRNALAALVSRASAPPAASGS' A
#
# COMPACT_ATOMS: atom_id res chain seq x y z
N GLY A 1 -10.01 -17.56 -4.75
CA GLY A 1 -8.54 -17.40 -4.72
C GLY A 1 -8.21 -16.09 -4.02
N ARG A 2 -7.06 -15.99 -3.35
CA ARG A 2 -6.59 -14.69 -2.84
C ARG A 2 -6.20 -13.83 -4.05
N CYS A 3 -6.68 -12.58 -4.08
CA CYS A 3 -6.26 -11.63 -5.11
C CYS A 3 -5.13 -10.78 -4.52
N ASP A 4 -3.90 -11.06 -4.92
CA ASP A 4 -2.75 -10.24 -4.55
C ASP A 4 -2.77 -8.92 -5.32
N TYR A 5 -2.25 -7.86 -4.71
CA TYR A 5 -2.18 -6.53 -5.31
C TYR A 5 -0.99 -5.73 -4.78
N LEU A 6 -0.56 -4.73 -5.55
CA LEU A 6 0.56 -3.86 -5.18
C LEU A 6 0.12 -2.73 -4.27
N VAL A 7 0.88 -2.52 -3.19
CA VAL A 7 0.79 -1.37 -2.28
C VAL A 7 2.12 -0.61 -2.34
N GLY A 8 2.06 0.70 -2.55
CA GLY A 8 3.22 1.60 -2.46
C GLY A 8 3.21 2.40 -1.16
N PHE A 9 4.36 2.53 -0.52
CA PHE A 9 4.54 3.38 0.67
C PHE A 9 5.41 4.58 0.34
N VAL A 10 5.00 5.76 0.79
CA VAL A 10 5.70 7.03 0.57
C VAL A 10 5.80 7.76 1.90
N SER A 11 6.97 8.29 2.25
CA SER A 11 7.14 9.12 3.45
C SER A 11 7.01 10.62 3.16
N GLY A 12 6.56 11.41 4.14
CA GLY A 12 6.44 12.87 4.05
C GLY A 12 5.02 13.34 3.77
N GLU A 13 4.89 14.58 3.30
CA GLU A 13 3.58 15.22 3.01
C GLU A 13 3.27 15.17 1.51
N HIS A 14 2.90 13.98 1.03
CA HIS A 14 2.48 13.78 -0.36
C HIS A 14 0.99 13.47 -0.47
N ASP A 15 0.36 13.84 -1.59
CA ASP A 15 -0.94 13.28 -1.98
C ASP A 15 -0.73 11.94 -2.70
N GLY A 16 -1.15 10.84 -2.06
CA GLY A 16 -1.04 9.50 -2.64
C GLY A 16 -1.77 9.34 -3.98
N ARG A 17 -2.84 10.10 -4.23
CA ARG A 17 -3.56 10.06 -5.51
C ARG A 17 -2.75 10.74 -6.62
N ALA A 18 -2.12 11.87 -6.32
CA ALA A 18 -1.22 12.56 -7.24
C ALA A 18 -0.02 11.66 -7.60
N VAL A 19 0.63 11.06 -6.60
CA VAL A 19 1.73 10.10 -6.81
C VAL A 19 1.31 8.96 -7.73
N ARG A 20 0.15 8.33 -7.45
CA ARG A 20 -0.35 7.23 -8.30
C ARG A 20 -0.61 7.68 -9.74
N LYS A 21 -1.11 8.91 -9.95
CA LYS A 21 -1.36 9.47 -11.28
C LYS A 21 -0.05 9.67 -12.05
N GLU A 22 0.99 10.17 -11.40
CA GLU A 22 2.32 10.33 -12.02
C GLU A 22 2.93 8.98 -12.38
N LEU A 23 2.85 7.98 -11.49
CA LEU A 23 3.31 6.62 -11.77
C LEU A 23 2.58 6.03 -12.99
N ALA A 24 1.27 6.25 -13.11
CA ALA A 24 0.49 5.75 -14.24
C ALA A 24 0.84 6.41 -15.59
N ALA A 25 1.45 7.60 -15.57
CA ALA A 25 1.93 8.26 -16.78
C ALA A 25 3.31 7.74 -17.22
N ALA A 26 4.12 7.22 -16.29
CA ALA A 26 5.49 6.81 -16.54
C ALA A 26 5.69 5.28 -16.62
N LEU A 27 4.78 4.49 -16.06
CA LEU A 27 4.92 3.05 -15.91
C LEU A 27 3.80 2.27 -16.62
N PRO A 28 4.07 1.01 -17.05
CA PRO A 28 3.02 0.08 -17.44
C PRO A 28 2.00 -0.14 -16.32
N SER A 29 0.74 -0.34 -16.68
CA SER A 29 -0.39 -0.42 -15.74
C SER A 29 -0.24 -1.48 -14.65
N TYR A 30 0.42 -2.60 -14.93
CA TYR A 30 0.64 -3.68 -13.96
C TYR A 30 1.70 -3.35 -12.89
N MET A 31 2.51 -2.29 -13.08
CA MET A 31 3.46 -1.79 -12.08
C MET A 31 2.89 -0.68 -11.21
N VAL A 32 1.76 -0.09 -11.60
CA VAL A 32 1.12 0.99 -10.85
C VAL A 32 0.44 0.40 -9.62
N PRO A 33 0.81 0.80 -8.39
CA PRO A 33 0.18 0.28 -7.20
C PRO A 33 -1.32 0.57 -7.17
N ARG A 34 -2.10 -0.41 -6.71
CA ARG A 34 -3.54 -0.22 -6.50
C ARG A 34 -3.80 0.71 -5.32
N GLU A 35 -2.87 0.80 -4.38
CA GLU A 35 -2.97 1.61 -3.17
C GLU A 35 -1.64 2.31 -2.89
N ILE A 36 -1.68 3.60 -2.58
CA ILE A 36 -0.52 4.37 -2.10
C ILE A 36 -0.82 4.81 -0.66
N ARG A 37 0.04 4.44 0.28
CA ARG A 37 -0.02 4.84 1.69
C ARG A 37 1.06 5.85 1.99
N VAL A 38 0.65 7.02 2.45
CA VAL A 38 1.56 8.08 2.86
C VAL A 38 1.75 8.00 4.37
N LEU A 39 3.00 7.93 4.81
CA LEU A 39 3.40 7.89 6.20
C LEU A 39 4.23 9.15 6.51
N PRO A 40 4.21 9.67 7.75
CA PRO A 40 5.13 10.76 8.10
C PRO A 40 6.60 10.31 7.95
N GLU A 41 6.89 9.06 8.30
CA GLU A 41 8.21 8.44 8.15
C GLU A 41 8.06 6.94 7.86
N LEU A 42 9.05 6.34 7.18
CA LEU A 42 9.09 4.89 7.00
C LEU A 42 9.61 4.22 8.28
N PRO A 43 8.99 3.11 8.73
CA PRO A 43 9.51 2.37 9.87
C PRO A 43 10.89 1.79 9.54
N MET A 44 11.82 1.94 10.48
CA MET A 44 13.18 1.43 10.37
C MET A 44 13.43 0.34 11.43
N ASN A 45 14.22 -0.67 11.09
CA ASN A 45 14.70 -1.66 12.04
C ASN A 45 15.92 -1.14 12.81
N ALA A 46 16.40 -1.92 13.78
CA ALA A 46 17.55 -1.56 14.61
C ALA A 46 18.86 -1.28 13.83
N ASN A 47 18.96 -1.75 12.59
CA ASN A 47 20.10 -1.52 11.71
C ASN A 47 19.90 -0.30 10.79
N GLY A 48 18.84 0.49 10.99
CA GLY A 48 18.52 1.68 10.18
C GLY A 48 17.99 1.36 8.78
N LYS A 49 17.56 0.12 8.50
CA LYS A 49 16.94 -0.26 7.22
C LYS A 49 15.43 -0.25 7.34
N VAL A 50 14.74 -0.02 6.23
CA VAL A 50 13.27 -0.10 6.18
C VAL A 50 12.78 -1.45 6.71
N ASP A 51 11.90 -1.39 7.71
CA ASP A 51 11.26 -2.57 8.29
C ASP A 51 10.05 -2.98 7.44
N ARG A 52 10.30 -3.94 6.54
CA ARG A 52 9.26 -4.50 5.67
C ARG A 52 8.17 -5.27 6.43
N ASN A 53 8.46 -5.81 7.61
CA ASN A 53 7.45 -6.51 8.42
C ASN A 53 6.50 -5.51 9.06
N ALA A 54 7.03 -4.39 9.58
CA ALA A 54 6.23 -3.29 10.07
C ALA A 54 5.34 -2.71 8.95
N LEU A 55 5.90 -2.48 7.75
CA LEU A 55 5.10 -2.04 6.59
C LEU A 55 4.02 -3.05 6.20
N ALA A 56 4.32 -4.34 6.18
CA ALA A 56 3.34 -5.38 5.86
C ALA A 56 2.19 -5.43 6.86
N ALA A 57 2.46 -5.16 8.15
CA ALA A 57 1.43 -5.09 9.18
C ALA A 57 0.48 -3.88 9.02
N LEU A 58 0.90 -2.82 8.33
CA LEU A 58 0.06 -1.66 8.00
C LEU A 58 -0.92 -1.95 6.85
N VAL A 59 -0.68 -3.01 6.08
CA VAL A 59 -1.61 -3.44 5.04
C VAL A 59 -2.63 -4.39 5.67
N SER A 60 -3.85 -3.90 5.88
CA SER A 60 -4.96 -4.78 6.23
C SER A 60 -5.09 -5.85 5.14
N ARG A 61 -4.83 -7.11 5.49
CA ARG A 61 -5.30 -8.21 4.64
C ARG A 61 -6.81 -8.06 4.64
N ALA A 62 -7.40 -7.75 3.48
CA ALA A 62 -8.84 -7.58 3.36
C ALA A 62 -9.54 -8.69 4.13
N SER A 63 -10.25 -8.33 5.21
CA SER A 63 -11.21 -9.26 5.80
C SER A 63 -12.14 -9.66 4.67
N ALA A 64 -12.49 -10.94 4.60
CA ALA A 64 -13.55 -11.41 3.72
C ALA A 64 -14.77 -10.46 3.82
N PRO A 65 -15.52 -10.24 2.72
CA PRO A 65 -16.73 -9.43 2.79
C PRO A 65 -17.58 -9.92 3.97
N PRO A 66 -18.26 -9.03 4.72
CA PRO A 66 -19.20 -9.51 5.73
C PRO A 66 -20.11 -10.50 5.02
N ALA A 67 -20.11 -11.76 5.50
CA ALA A 67 -21.02 -12.76 4.98
C ALA A 67 -22.39 -12.10 4.97
N ALA A 68 -23.02 -12.03 3.80
CA ALA A 68 -24.36 -11.54 3.68
C ALA A 68 -25.23 -12.44 4.57
N SER A 69 -25.52 -11.98 5.78
CA SER A 69 -26.59 -12.51 6.59
C SER A 69 -27.87 -12.06 5.90
N GLY A 70 -28.31 -12.89 4.96
CA GLY A 70 -29.64 -12.81 4.40
C GLY A 70 -30.67 -13.06 5.51
N SER A 71 -31.76 -12.30 5.38
CA SER A 71 -33.13 -12.50 5.89
C SER A 71 -33.32 -12.92 7.35
#